data_AF-A0A0W0UIX5-F1
#
_entry.id   AF-A0A0W0UIX5-F1
#
_cell.length_a   1.000
_cell.length_b   1.000
_cell.length_c   1.000
_cell.angle_alpha   90.00
_cell.angle_beta   90.00
_cell.angle_gamma   90.00
#
_symmetry.space_group_name_H-M   'P 1'
#
loop_
_entity.id
_entity.type
_entity.pdbx_description
1 polymer ?
#
loop_
_entity_poly.entity_id
_entity_poly.type
_entity_poly.pdbx_seq_one_letter_code
_entity_poly.pdbx_strand_id
1 'polypeptide(L)'
;MKTYLNLLEHILENGVEKTDRTGTGTLSVFGYQMRFKLDEGFPLVTTKKLHTRSIIHELLWFLQGDTNIAYLNENGVTIWDEWADSQGDLGPVYGRQWRSWPTPDGRSIDQLTEVIQQIKTNPDSRRLIVSAWNVGELDKMALMPCHALFQFYVANNKLSCQLYQRSADVFLGVPFNIASYALLTHMVAQQCNLEVGEFVWTGGDCHLYLNHLEQARTQLGRQPLPLPTLTIKRKPASLFDYEFADFEFLNYQSHPSIKAPIAV
;
A
#
# COMPACT_ATOMS: atom_id res chain seq x y z
N MET A 1 -3.33 -15.56 -3.91
CA MET A 1 -3.31 -15.62 -2.44
C MET A 1 -4.69 -15.97 -1.93
N LYS A 2 -4.85 -17.07 -1.20
CA LYS A 2 -6.16 -17.47 -0.63
C LYS A 2 -6.73 -16.38 0.29
N THR A 3 -5.90 -15.77 1.12
CA THR A 3 -6.27 -14.67 2.03
C THR A 3 -7.00 -13.52 1.34
N TYR A 4 -6.48 -13.07 0.18
CA TYR A 4 -7.12 -11.99 -0.60
C TYR A 4 -8.40 -12.45 -1.32
N LEU A 5 -8.43 -13.69 -1.84
CA LEU A 5 -9.63 -14.21 -2.49
C LEU A 5 -10.79 -14.37 -1.50
N ASN A 6 -10.51 -14.75 -0.25
CA ASN A 6 -11.51 -14.82 0.80
C ASN A 6 -12.16 -13.44 1.07
N LEU A 7 -11.44 -12.33 0.94
CA LEU A 7 -12.01 -10.99 1.05
C LEU A 7 -12.95 -10.67 -0.13
N LEU A 8 -12.54 -11.02 -1.36
CA LEU A 8 -13.41 -10.86 -2.54
C LEU A 8 -14.72 -11.65 -2.38
N GLU A 9 -14.61 -12.92 -2.02
CA GLU A 9 -15.77 -13.80 -1.80
C GLU A 9 -16.66 -13.26 -0.69
N HIS A 10 -16.06 -12.88 0.44
CA HIS A 10 -16.80 -12.31 1.57
C HIS A 10 -17.62 -11.08 1.19
N ILE A 11 -17.06 -10.15 0.40
CA ILE A 11 -17.81 -8.97 -0.07
C ILE A 11 -18.93 -9.37 -1.02
N LEU A 12 -18.70 -10.30 -1.95
CA LEU A 12 -19.72 -10.75 -2.89
C LEU A 12 -20.91 -11.45 -2.22
N GLU A 13 -20.67 -12.11 -1.08
CA GLU A 13 -21.70 -12.84 -0.34
C GLU A 13 -22.39 -11.99 0.72
N ASN A 14 -21.66 -11.10 1.39
CA ASN A 14 -22.12 -10.41 2.60
C ASN A 14 -22.16 -8.89 2.48
N GLY A 15 -21.67 -8.34 1.37
CA GLY A 15 -21.64 -6.91 1.17
C GLY A 15 -23.03 -6.31 1.00
N VAL A 16 -23.16 -5.06 1.43
CA VAL A 16 -24.38 -4.26 1.28
C VAL A 16 -24.14 -3.25 0.17
N GLU A 17 -25.13 -3.10 -0.72
CA GLU A 17 -25.08 -2.07 -1.76
C GLU A 17 -25.09 -0.67 -1.14
N LYS A 18 -24.18 0.19 -1.58
CA LYS A 18 -24.04 1.58 -1.15
C LYS A 18 -23.80 2.48 -2.35
N THR A 19 -24.38 3.67 -2.32
CA THR A 19 -23.94 4.78 -3.18
C THR A 19 -22.56 5.26 -2.73
N ASP A 20 -21.77 5.80 -3.66
CA ASP A 20 -20.43 6.34 -3.38
C ASP A 20 -20.20 7.69 -4.09
N ARG A 21 -19.04 8.32 -3.85
CA ARG A 21 -18.72 9.66 -4.39
C ARG A 21 -18.60 9.72 -5.92
N THR A 22 -18.30 8.59 -6.57
CA THR A 22 -18.14 8.47 -8.03
C THR A 22 -19.48 8.29 -8.75
N GLY A 23 -20.53 7.95 -8.01
CA GLY A 23 -21.85 7.62 -8.56
C GLY A 23 -21.96 6.22 -9.16
N THR A 24 -20.90 5.40 -9.09
CA THR A 24 -20.88 4.02 -9.63
C THR A 24 -21.69 3.05 -8.76
N GLY A 25 -21.71 3.29 -7.45
CA GLY A 25 -22.20 2.35 -6.45
C GLY A 25 -21.17 1.26 -6.13
N THR A 26 -21.31 0.69 -4.94
CA THR A 26 -20.41 -0.32 -4.39
C THR A 26 -21.17 -1.42 -3.66
N LEU A 27 -20.58 -2.60 -3.59
CA LEU A 27 -20.91 -3.65 -2.65
C LEU A 27 -19.85 -3.61 -1.52
N SER A 28 -20.25 -3.35 -0.28
CA SER A 28 -19.32 -2.99 0.79
C SER A 28 -19.53 -3.77 2.09
N VAL A 29 -18.43 -4.08 2.77
CA VAL A 29 -18.39 -4.55 4.16
C VAL A 29 -17.56 -3.58 5.00
N PHE A 30 -17.83 -3.50 6.30
CA PHE A 30 -17.10 -2.62 7.21
C PHE A 30 -16.33 -3.40 8.26
N GLY A 31 -14.99 -3.29 8.21
CA GLY A 31 -14.09 -4.06 9.04
C GLY A 31 -13.70 -5.40 8.41
N TYR A 32 -12.42 -5.55 8.08
CA TYR A 32 -11.84 -6.84 7.70
C TYR A 32 -10.34 -6.85 8.01
N GLN A 33 -9.77 -8.01 8.37
CA GLN A 33 -8.35 -8.14 8.63
C GLN A 33 -7.74 -9.33 7.89
N MET A 34 -6.60 -9.09 7.25
CA MET A 34 -5.77 -10.09 6.58
C MET A 34 -4.38 -10.11 7.20
N ARG A 35 -3.75 -11.28 7.26
CA ARG A 35 -2.38 -11.45 7.77
C ARG A 35 -1.55 -12.21 6.74
N PHE A 36 -0.36 -11.70 6.43
CA PHE A 36 0.57 -12.25 5.45
C PHE A 36 1.92 -12.47 6.12
N LYS A 37 2.35 -13.71 6.22
CA LYS A 37 3.69 -14.05 6.70
C LYS A 37 4.70 -13.83 5.59
N LEU A 38 5.61 -12.88 5.78
CA LEU A 38 6.53 -12.44 4.74
C LEU A 38 7.72 -13.38 4.55
N ASP A 39 7.95 -14.29 5.50
CA ASP A 39 8.94 -15.36 5.40
C ASP A 39 8.44 -16.58 4.58
N GLU A 40 7.14 -16.69 4.31
CA GLU A 40 6.55 -17.73 3.44
C GLU A 40 6.51 -17.32 1.94
N GLY A 41 6.85 -16.07 1.62
CA GLY A 41 6.87 -15.53 0.26
C GLY A 41 6.35 -14.08 0.19
N PHE A 42 6.63 -13.39 -0.91
CA PHE A 42 6.19 -12.01 -1.10
C PHE A 42 4.71 -11.98 -1.54
N PRO A 43 3.82 -11.23 -0.86
CA PRO A 43 2.37 -11.30 -1.06
C PRO A 43 1.90 -10.51 -2.30
N LEU A 44 2.39 -10.90 -3.48
CA LEU A 44 1.94 -10.38 -4.77
C LEU A 44 0.78 -11.25 -5.29
N VAL A 45 -0.33 -10.64 -5.70
CA VAL A 45 -1.46 -11.40 -6.25
C VAL A 45 -1.04 -12.14 -7.51
N THR A 46 -1.34 -13.43 -7.56
CA THR A 46 -1.02 -14.32 -8.69
C THR A 46 -2.23 -14.63 -9.56
N THR A 47 -3.46 -14.44 -9.07
CA THR A 47 -4.71 -14.73 -9.81
C THR A 47 -5.03 -13.65 -10.85
N LYS A 48 -4.24 -12.58 -10.91
CA LYS A 48 -4.16 -11.64 -12.03
C LYS A 48 -2.77 -10.98 -12.02
N LYS A 49 -2.28 -10.59 -13.18
CA LYS A 49 -1.00 -9.88 -13.31
C LYS A 49 -1.10 -8.46 -12.73
N LEU A 50 -0.16 -8.11 -11.86
CA LEU A 50 0.01 -6.75 -11.33
C LEU A 50 1.12 -6.01 -12.06
N HIS A 51 1.02 -4.68 -12.13
CA HIS A 51 2.05 -3.82 -12.69
C HIS A 51 3.07 -3.45 -11.61
N THR A 52 4.01 -4.35 -11.33
CA THR A 52 5.02 -4.22 -10.25
C THR A 52 5.87 -2.95 -10.37
N ARG A 53 6.11 -2.47 -11.60
CA ARG A 53 6.81 -1.21 -11.84
C ARG A 53 6.13 -0.03 -11.14
N SER A 54 4.82 0.09 -11.28
CA SER A 54 4.05 1.15 -10.60
C SER A 54 4.12 1.03 -9.09
N ILE A 55 4.03 -0.19 -8.54
CA ILE A 55 4.10 -0.42 -7.09
C ILE A 55 5.44 0.07 -6.51
N ILE A 56 6.56 -0.27 -7.17
CA ILE A 56 7.89 0.13 -6.70
C ILE A 56 8.08 1.65 -6.81
N HIS A 57 7.80 2.24 -7.97
CA HIS A 57 8.00 3.68 -8.17
C HIS A 57 7.10 4.53 -7.29
N GLU A 58 5.85 4.13 -7.09
CA GLU A 58 4.95 4.82 -6.16
C GLU A 58 5.51 4.82 -4.73
N LEU A 59 6.00 3.67 -4.25
CA LEU A 59 6.61 3.62 -2.92
C LEU A 59 7.87 4.48 -2.83
N LEU A 60 8.76 4.42 -3.84
CA LEU A 60 9.96 5.26 -3.87
C LEU A 60 9.62 6.76 -3.92
N TRP A 61 8.55 7.13 -4.61
CA TRP A 61 8.02 8.50 -4.67
C TRP A 61 7.48 8.97 -3.31
N PHE A 62 6.68 8.13 -2.62
CA PHE A 62 6.27 8.41 -1.24
C PHE A 62 7.46 8.57 -0.30
N LEU A 63 8.46 7.70 -0.43
CA LEU A 63 9.66 7.76 0.41
C LEU A 63 10.49 9.02 0.16
N GLN A 64 10.48 9.59 -1.04
CA GLN A 64 11.13 10.88 -1.34
C GLN A 64 10.38 12.09 -0.75
N GLY A 65 9.12 11.91 -0.36
CA GLY A 65 8.28 12.98 0.17
C GLY A 65 7.63 13.85 -0.91
N ASP A 66 7.76 13.44 -2.18
CA ASP A 66 7.21 14.14 -3.34
C ASP A 66 5.68 13.93 -3.42
N THR A 67 5.01 14.91 -4.02
CA THR A 67 3.57 14.97 -4.22
C THR A 67 3.18 15.43 -5.63
N ASN A 68 4.16 15.61 -6.53
CA ASN A 68 3.94 15.88 -7.93
C ASN A 68 4.13 14.61 -8.77
N ILE A 69 3.29 14.40 -9.80
CA ILE A 69 3.33 13.18 -10.62
C ILE A 69 4.46 13.16 -11.66
N ALA A 70 5.27 14.22 -11.80
CA ALA A 70 6.36 14.27 -12.79
C ALA A 70 7.31 13.08 -12.67
N TYR A 71 7.77 12.75 -11.45
CA TYR A 71 8.62 11.56 -11.22
C TYR A 71 7.93 10.26 -11.68
N LEU A 72 6.64 10.11 -11.41
CA LEU A 72 5.89 8.92 -11.79
C LEU A 72 5.79 8.81 -13.32
N ASN A 73 5.47 9.92 -13.99
CA ASN A 73 5.34 10.01 -15.45
C ASN A 73 6.67 9.76 -16.17
N GLU A 74 7.77 10.35 -15.69
CA GLU A 74 9.13 10.07 -16.19
C GLU A 74 9.50 8.59 -16.11
N ASN A 75 8.90 7.87 -15.15
CA ASN A 75 9.10 6.44 -14.97
C ASN A 75 8.00 5.57 -15.61
N GLY A 76 7.09 6.14 -16.41
CA GLY A 76 6.03 5.42 -17.12
C GLY A 76 4.94 4.90 -16.18
N VAL A 77 4.65 5.62 -15.10
CA VAL A 77 3.64 5.29 -14.11
C VAL A 77 2.58 6.39 -14.09
N THR A 78 1.34 6.03 -14.44
CA THR A 78 0.21 6.97 -14.63
C THR A 78 -0.94 6.75 -13.65
N ILE A 79 -0.70 6.06 -12.52
CA ILE A 79 -1.75 5.62 -11.60
C ILE A 79 -2.35 6.75 -10.74
N TRP A 80 -1.82 7.96 -10.86
CA TRP A 80 -2.22 9.15 -10.12
C TRP A 80 -2.75 10.27 -11.04
N ASP A 81 -2.73 10.07 -12.36
CA ASP A 81 -2.99 11.11 -13.36
C ASP A 81 -4.40 11.69 -13.25
N GLU A 82 -5.40 10.85 -12.94
CA GLU A 82 -6.80 11.28 -12.86
C GLU A 82 -7.10 12.21 -11.67
N TRP A 83 -6.19 12.29 -10.69
CA TRP A 83 -6.36 13.13 -9.50
C TRP A 83 -5.47 14.38 -9.51
N ALA A 84 -4.45 14.43 -10.36
CA ALA A 84 -3.52 15.54 -10.40
C ALA A 84 -4.15 16.79 -11.03
N ASP A 85 -3.74 17.97 -10.57
CA ASP A 85 -4.12 19.22 -11.21
C ASP A 85 -3.36 19.46 -12.53
N SER A 86 -3.58 20.61 -13.17
CA SER A 86 -2.94 20.94 -14.45
C SER A 86 -1.41 21.06 -14.39
N GLN A 87 -0.81 21.16 -13.20
CA GLN A 87 0.64 21.20 -12.98
C GLN A 87 1.19 19.86 -12.47
N GLY A 88 0.33 18.85 -12.31
CA GLY A 88 0.71 17.54 -11.80
C GLY A 88 0.71 17.43 -10.28
N ASP A 89 0.22 18.43 -9.55
CA ASP A 89 0.21 18.44 -8.09
C ASP A 89 -1.02 17.73 -7.51
N LEU A 90 -0.81 16.98 -6.44
CA LEU A 90 -1.87 16.25 -5.71
C LEU A 90 -2.20 16.90 -4.35
N GLY A 91 -1.55 18.02 -4.02
CA GLY A 91 -1.57 18.60 -2.67
C GLY A 91 -0.75 17.77 -1.67
N PRO A 92 -0.93 17.98 -0.36
CA PRO A 92 -0.07 17.39 0.66
C PRO A 92 -0.45 15.92 0.97
N VAL A 93 -0.41 15.04 -0.02
CA VAL A 93 -0.72 13.60 0.12
C VAL A 93 0.42 12.83 0.83
N TYR A 94 0.44 11.50 0.72
CA TYR A 94 1.26 10.59 1.54
C TYR A 94 2.72 11.01 1.71
N GLY A 95 3.46 11.27 0.62
CA GLY A 95 4.88 11.62 0.70
C GLY A 95 5.13 12.81 1.63
N ARG A 96 4.35 13.89 1.43
CA ARG A 96 4.40 15.07 2.29
C ARG A 96 4.13 14.72 3.75
N GLN A 97 3.10 13.93 4.05
CA GLN A 97 2.77 13.57 5.43
C GLN A 97 3.85 12.67 6.05
N TRP A 98 4.42 11.74 5.30
CA TRP A 98 5.42 10.79 5.81
C TRP A 98 6.77 11.45 6.10
N ARG A 99 7.19 12.39 5.26
CA ARG A 99 8.53 12.99 5.29
C ARG A 99 8.58 14.42 5.80
N SER A 100 7.45 15.12 5.85
CA SER A 100 7.40 16.54 6.18
C SER A 100 6.06 16.99 6.75
N TRP A 101 5.59 16.29 7.79
CA TRP A 101 4.35 16.62 8.49
C TRP A 101 4.44 18.01 9.14
N PRO A 102 3.58 18.99 8.79
CA PRO A 102 3.63 20.33 9.34
C PRO A 102 3.08 20.37 10.77
N THR A 103 3.70 21.20 11.60
CA THR A 103 3.27 21.43 12.98
C THR A 103 2.84 22.89 13.20
N PRO A 104 2.01 23.17 14.23
CA PRO A 104 1.53 24.53 14.48
C PRO A 104 2.63 25.56 14.79
N ASP A 105 3.80 25.11 15.27
CA ASP A 105 4.95 25.96 15.58
C ASP A 105 5.90 26.17 14.38
N GLY A 106 5.52 25.68 13.19
CA GLY A 106 6.27 25.85 11.95
C GLY A 106 7.35 24.80 11.71
N ARG A 107 7.53 23.82 12.59
CA ARG A 107 8.42 22.67 12.32
C ARG A 107 7.80 21.70 11.31
N SER A 108 8.68 20.87 10.75
CA SER A 108 8.35 19.73 9.90
C SER A 108 8.84 18.45 10.57
N ILE A 109 7.98 17.43 10.66
CA ILE A 109 8.29 16.12 11.26
C ILE A 109 8.49 15.08 10.13
N ASP A 110 9.65 14.45 10.09
CA ASP A 110 9.92 13.29 9.25
C ASP A 110 9.60 12.00 10.02
N GLN A 111 8.34 11.58 9.93
CA GLN A 111 7.82 10.42 10.67
C GLN A 111 8.57 9.13 10.32
N LEU A 112 9.01 8.96 9.07
CA LEU A 112 9.75 7.77 8.65
C LEU A 112 11.16 7.73 9.25
N THR A 113 11.88 8.84 9.23
CA THR A 113 13.19 8.91 9.89
C THR A 113 13.07 8.63 11.39
N GLU A 114 12.08 9.22 12.06
CA GLU A 114 11.85 9.01 13.49
C GLU A 114 11.49 7.56 13.81
N VAL A 115 10.58 6.93 13.07
CA VAL A 115 10.15 5.56 13.36
C VAL A 115 11.27 4.55 13.14
N ILE A 116 12.12 4.73 12.11
CA ILE A 116 13.29 3.87 11.88
C ILE A 116 14.29 4.01 13.03
N GLN A 117 14.53 5.23 13.48
CA GLN A 117 15.41 5.46 14.62
C GLN A 117 14.86 4.83 15.90
N GLN A 118 13.55 4.90 16.12
CA GLN A 118 12.88 4.24 17.23
C GLN A 118 12.95 2.72 17.13
N ILE A 119 12.78 2.12 15.95
CA ILE A 119 12.96 0.67 15.76
C ILE A 119 14.37 0.23 16.15
N LYS A 120 15.40 1.01 15.78
CA LYS A 120 16.80 0.71 16.09
C LYS A 120 17.16 0.86 17.57
N THR A 121 16.52 1.78 18.28
CA THR A 121 16.93 2.17 19.65
C THR A 121 15.94 1.76 20.75
N ASN A 122 14.68 1.54 20.39
CA ASN A 122 13.58 1.20 21.29
C ASN A 122 12.56 0.28 20.59
N PRO A 123 12.97 -0.94 20.16
CA PRO A 123 12.16 -1.83 19.34
C PRO A 123 10.85 -2.28 19.99
N ASP A 124 10.78 -2.30 21.33
CA ASP A 124 9.58 -2.69 22.10
C ASP A 124 8.54 -1.57 22.20
N SER A 125 8.83 -0.40 21.61
CA SER A 125 7.92 0.73 21.60
C SER A 125 6.57 0.36 20.98
N ARG A 126 5.49 0.67 21.70
CA ARG A 126 4.11 0.55 21.20
C ARG A 126 3.67 1.78 20.40
N ARG A 127 4.60 2.65 20.02
CA ARG A 127 4.37 3.95 19.38
C ARG A 127 5.11 4.08 18.04
N LEU A 128 5.50 2.96 17.43
CA LEU A 128 6.18 2.93 16.13
C LEU A 128 5.18 3.19 15.00
N ILE A 129 4.67 4.43 14.90
CA ILE A 129 3.52 4.79 14.07
C ILE A 129 3.91 5.84 13.03
N VAL A 130 3.33 5.72 11.84
CA VAL A 130 3.29 6.78 10.83
C VAL A 130 1.83 7.01 10.43
N SER A 131 1.41 8.27 10.39
CA SER A 131 0.07 8.65 9.96
C SER A 131 0.13 9.54 8.72
N ALA A 132 -0.75 9.27 7.75
CA ALA A 132 -1.05 10.19 6.66
C ALA A 132 -2.27 11.08 6.98
N TRP A 133 -2.99 10.81 8.08
CA TRP A 133 -4.28 11.44 8.37
C TRP A 133 -4.14 12.81 9.05
N ASN A 134 -3.64 13.80 8.31
CA ASN A 134 -3.51 15.16 8.79
C ASN A 134 -4.81 15.95 8.65
N VAL A 135 -5.58 16.04 9.74
CA VAL A 135 -6.89 16.70 9.78
C VAL A 135 -6.84 18.14 9.25
N GLY A 136 -5.75 18.88 9.48
CA GLY A 136 -5.61 20.28 9.04
C GLY A 136 -5.21 20.46 7.58
N GLU A 137 -5.00 19.36 6.85
CA GLU A 137 -4.60 19.39 5.43
C GLU A 137 -5.48 18.52 4.52
N LEU A 138 -6.47 17.80 5.06
CA LEU A 138 -7.32 16.88 4.28
C LEU A 138 -8.05 17.58 3.11
N ASP A 139 -8.47 18.82 3.30
CA ASP A 139 -9.18 19.64 2.31
C ASP A 139 -8.27 20.12 1.16
N LYS A 140 -6.95 20.04 1.33
CA LYS A 140 -5.95 20.42 0.34
C LYS A 140 -5.47 19.25 -0.51
N MET A 141 -5.85 18.02 -0.16
CA MET A 141 -5.41 16.80 -0.84
C MET A 141 -6.37 16.47 -1.98
N ALA A 142 -5.84 16.13 -3.15
CA ALA A 142 -6.64 15.67 -4.29
C ALA A 142 -7.48 14.44 -3.95
N LEU A 143 -6.95 13.56 -3.10
CA LEU A 143 -7.69 12.46 -2.48
C LEU A 143 -7.23 12.27 -1.04
N MET A 144 -8.19 12.18 -0.11
CA MET A 144 -7.87 11.88 1.28
C MET A 144 -7.16 10.50 1.39
N PRO A 145 -6.20 10.31 2.31
CA PRO A 145 -5.40 9.09 2.40
C PRO A 145 -6.26 7.85 2.61
N CYS A 146 -6.25 6.89 1.67
CA CYS A 146 -6.93 5.61 1.82
C CYS A 146 -6.21 4.75 2.87
N HIS A 147 -4.89 4.66 2.78
CA HIS A 147 -4.01 4.04 3.76
C HIS A 147 -3.58 5.08 4.80
N ALA A 148 -4.37 5.19 5.87
CA ALA A 148 -4.38 6.35 6.75
C ALA A 148 -3.32 6.30 7.86
N LEU A 149 -3.01 5.11 8.35
CA LEU A 149 -2.07 4.91 9.47
C LEU A 149 -1.45 3.53 9.38
N PHE A 150 -0.16 3.41 9.68
CA PHE A 150 0.48 2.11 9.88
C PHE A 150 1.37 2.12 11.11
N GLN A 151 1.51 0.94 11.71
CA GLN A 151 2.27 0.69 12.91
C GLN A 151 3.24 -0.45 12.71
N PHE A 152 4.49 -0.28 13.12
CA PHE A 152 5.47 -1.34 13.19
C PHE A 152 5.47 -2.04 14.56
N TYR A 153 5.94 -3.27 14.56
CA TYR A 153 6.11 -4.09 15.75
C TYR A 153 7.35 -4.96 15.59
N VAL A 154 8.19 -5.03 16.62
CA VAL A 154 9.36 -5.90 16.65
C VAL A 154 9.18 -6.94 17.74
N ALA A 155 9.35 -8.21 17.39
CA ALA A 155 9.48 -9.30 18.35
C ALA A 155 10.31 -10.43 17.75
N ASN A 156 11.09 -11.12 18.57
CA ASN A 156 11.95 -12.23 18.13
C ASN A 156 12.82 -11.87 16.90
N ASN A 157 13.40 -10.67 16.91
CA ASN A 157 14.20 -10.12 15.81
C ASN A 157 13.48 -10.00 14.45
N LYS A 158 12.14 -10.06 14.44
CA LYS A 158 11.29 -9.93 13.25
C LYS A 158 10.49 -8.63 13.30
N LEU A 159 10.52 -7.88 12.20
CA LEU A 159 9.72 -6.67 11.99
C LEU A 159 8.39 -7.03 11.32
N SER A 160 7.28 -6.66 11.97
CA SER A 160 5.94 -6.72 11.41
C SER A 160 5.40 -5.31 11.18
N CYS A 161 4.42 -5.18 10.28
CA CYS A 161 3.74 -3.92 10.00
C CYS A 161 2.23 -4.15 9.93
N GLN A 162 1.45 -3.34 10.63
CA GLN A 162 0.00 -3.30 10.50
C GLN A 162 -0.43 -2.01 9.80
N LEU A 163 -1.22 -2.13 8.74
CA LEU A 163 -1.87 -1.01 8.06
C LEU A 163 -3.33 -0.91 8.49
N TYR A 164 -3.79 0.31 8.77
CA TYR A 164 -5.20 0.70 8.77
C TYR A 164 -5.54 1.46 7.48
N GLN A 165 -6.33 0.82 6.62
CA GLN A 165 -6.82 1.37 5.36
C GLN A 165 -8.31 1.70 5.50
N ARG A 166 -8.65 2.98 5.66
CA ARG A 166 -10.03 3.42 5.94
C ARG A 166 -11.03 3.12 4.82
N SER A 167 -10.54 3.02 3.59
CA SER A 167 -11.32 2.88 2.36
C SER A 167 -10.51 2.04 1.37
N ALA A 168 -11.09 0.96 0.90
CA ALA A 168 -10.38 -0.05 0.14
C ALA A 168 -11.20 -0.51 -1.08
N ASP A 169 -10.84 0.00 -2.26
CA ASP A 169 -11.19 -0.65 -3.52
C ASP A 169 -10.47 -2.00 -3.54
N VAL A 170 -11.22 -3.06 -3.29
CA VAL A 170 -10.66 -4.40 -3.15
C VAL A 170 -10.20 -4.95 -4.50
N PHE A 171 -10.83 -4.57 -5.61
CA PHE A 171 -10.45 -5.12 -6.90
C PHE A 171 -9.18 -4.46 -7.42
N LEU A 172 -9.13 -3.13 -7.57
CA LEU A 172 -7.98 -2.45 -8.16
C LEU A 172 -6.91 -2.11 -7.11
N GLY A 173 -7.31 -1.52 -5.99
CA GLY A 173 -6.39 -0.90 -5.02
C GLY A 173 -5.69 -1.90 -4.10
N VAL A 174 -6.45 -2.75 -3.40
CA VAL A 174 -5.91 -3.63 -2.34
C VAL A 174 -4.73 -4.51 -2.81
N PRO A 175 -4.72 -5.12 -4.02
CA PRO A 175 -3.55 -5.83 -4.51
C PRO A 175 -2.27 -5.00 -4.57
N PHE A 176 -2.37 -3.71 -4.94
CA PHE A 176 -1.26 -2.76 -4.94
C PHE A 176 -0.86 -2.41 -3.50
N ASN A 177 -1.84 -2.14 -2.63
CA ASN A 177 -1.57 -1.75 -1.24
C ASN A 177 -0.87 -2.87 -0.46
N ILE A 178 -1.27 -4.14 -0.63
CA ILE A 178 -0.61 -5.29 0.00
C ILE A 178 0.87 -5.35 -0.42
N ALA A 179 1.14 -5.25 -1.72
CA ALA A 179 2.49 -5.33 -2.24
C ALA A 179 3.36 -4.14 -1.79
N SER A 180 2.81 -2.92 -1.81
CA SER A 180 3.52 -1.70 -1.38
C SER A 180 3.94 -1.77 0.09
N TYR A 181 3.03 -2.13 1.00
CA TYR A 181 3.35 -2.21 2.43
C TYR A 181 4.20 -3.43 2.80
N ALA A 182 4.06 -4.55 2.09
CA ALA A 182 4.99 -5.66 2.22
C ALA A 182 6.41 -5.22 1.82
N LEU A 183 6.56 -4.54 0.67
CA LEU A 183 7.85 -4.01 0.22
C LEU A 183 8.45 -3.03 1.23
N LEU A 184 7.67 -2.08 1.73
CA LEU A 184 8.10 -1.16 2.79
C LEU A 184 8.59 -1.92 4.03
N THR A 185 7.88 -2.97 4.45
CA THR A 185 8.28 -3.80 5.60
C THR A 185 9.63 -4.47 5.38
N HIS A 186 9.87 -5.03 4.18
CA HIS A 186 11.18 -5.60 3.82
C HIS A 186 12.30 -4.54 3.82
N MET A 187 12.04 -3.35 3.28
CA MET A 187 13.03 -2.26 3.24
C MET A 187 13.40 -1.79 4.65
N VAL A 188 12.40 -1.55 5.51
CA VAL A 188 12.64 -1.12 6.90
C VAL A 188 13.35 -2.21 7.70
N ALA A 189 12.96 -3.48 7.52
CA ALA A 189 13.64 -4.62 8.16
C ALA A 189 15.13 -4.66 7.77
N GLN A 190 15.45 -4.53 6.48
CA GLN A 190 16.83 -4.52 5.99
C GLN A 190 17.63 -3.35 6.59
N GLN A 191 17.04 -2.16 6.67
CA GLN A 191 17.67 -0.96 7.26
C GLN A 191 17.87 -1.06 8.78
N CYS A 192 17.10 -1.90 9.46
CA CYS A 192 17.19 -2.15 10.90
C CYS A 192 17.93 -3.44 11.27
N ASN A 193 18.46 -4.18 10.30
CA ASN A 193 19.08 -5.51 10.51
C ASN A 193 18.13 -6.53 11.16
N LEU A 194 16.85 -6.46 10.81
CA LEU A 194 15.81 -7.37 11.28
C LEU A 194 15.41 -8.34 10.18
N GLU A 195 14.88 -9.49 10.58
CA GLU A 195 14.12 -10.36 9.69
C GLU A 195 12.71 -9.79 9.47
N VAL A 196 12.00 -10.28 8.45
CA VAL A 196 10.59 -9.94 8.26
C VAL A 196 9.69 -10.87 9.07
N GLY A 197 8.65 -10.29 9.67
CA GLY A 197 7.56 -11.00 10.32
C GLY A 197 6.33 -11.00 9.43
N GLU A 198 5.28 -10.32 9.87
CA GLU A 198 3.99 -10.29 9.18
C GLU A 198 3.62 -8.90 8.68
N PHE A 199 2.98 -8.86 7.52
CA PHE A 199 2.15 -7.73 7.13
C PHE A 199 0.69 -8.01 7.53
N VAL A 200 0.12 -7.14 8.36
CA VAL A 200 -1.27 -7.20 8.81
C VAL A 200 -2.04 -6.07 8.14
N TRP A 201 -2.97 -6.41 7.25
CA TRP A 201 -3.82 -5.43 6.60
C TRP A 201 -5.15 -5.35 7.34
N THR A 202 -5.58 -4.14 7.73
CA THR A 202 -6.89 -3.88 8.36
C THR A 202 -7.65 -2.87 7.52
N GLY A 203 -8.83 -3.25 7.04
CA GLY A 203 -9.71 -2.40 6.25
C GLY A 203 -10.87 -1.83 7.07
N GLY A 204 -11.21 -0.57 6.80
CA GLY A 204 -12.46 0.08 7.22
C GLY A 204 -13.58 -0.29 6.24
N ASP A 205 -13.98 0.65 5.38
CA ASP A 205 -14.89 0.37 4.27
C ASP A 205 -14.15 -0.42 3.17
N CYS A 206 -14.47 -1.71 3.05
CA CYS A 206 -13.91 -2.60 2.05
C CYS A 206 -14.97 -2.88 0.99
N HIS A 207 -14.70 -2.48 -0.25
CA HIS A 207 -15.73 -2.51 -1.28
C HIS A 207 -15.26 -3.04 -2.63
N LEU A 208 -16.22 -3.56 -3.38
CA LEU A 208 -16.15 -3.77 -4.81
C LEU A 208 -17.05 -2.77 -5.50
N TYR A 209 -16.55 -2.06 -6.50
CA TYR A 209 -17.43 -1.27 -7.37
C TYR A 209 -18.40 -2.20 -8.12
N LEU A 210 -19.63 -1.74 -8.34
CA LEU A 210 -20.64 -2.55 -9.02
C LEU A 210 -20.23 -2.93 -10.46
N ASN A 211 -19.44 -2.09 -11.12
CA ASN A 211 -18.87 -2.37 -12.44
C ASN A 211 -17.62 -3.30 -12.42
N HIS A 212 -17.20 -3.80 -11.25
CA HIS A 212 -16.09 -4.75 -11.07
C HIS A 212 -16.54 -6.16 -10.65
N LEU A 213 -17.84 -6.39 -10.46
CA LEU A 213 -18.34 -7.65 -9.89
C LEU A 213 -18.04 -8.86 -10.80
N GLU A 214 -18.16 -8.72 -12.12
CA GLU A 214 -17.85 -9.78 -13.07
C GLU A 214 -16.34 -10.13 -13.05
N GLN A 215 -15.49 -9.12 -12.96
CA GLN A 215 -14.05 -9.26 -12.87
C GLN A 215 -13.64 -9.93 -11.57
N ALA A 216 -14.29 -9.59 -10.45
CA ALA A 216 -14.09 -10.25 -9.17
C ALA A 216 -14.47 -11.74 -9.24
N ARG A 217 -15.64 -12.07 -9.81
CA ARG A 217 -16.08 -13.47 -10.02
C ARG A 217 -15.13 -14.24 -10.94
N THR A 218 -14.66 -13.61 -12.01
CA THR A 218 -13.65 -14.19 -12.91
C THR A 218 -12.35 -14.50 -12.17
N GLN A 219 -11.91 -13.59 -11.29
CA GLN A 219 -10.71 -13.78 -10.49
C GLN A 219 -10.85 -14.92 -9.47
N LEU A 220 -12.03 -15.07 -8.85
CA LEU A 220 -12.34 -16.15 -7.90
C LEU A 220 -12.31 -17.54 -8.56
N GLY A 221 -12.60 -17.64 -9.86
CA GLY A 221 -12.47 -18.89 -10.61
C GLY A 221 -11.03 -19.36 -10.85
N ARG A 222 -10.01 -18.56 -10.49
CA ARG A 222 -8.59 -18.88 -10.73
C ARG A 222 -7.91 -19.43 -9.49
N GLN A 223 -7.20 -20.55 -9.66
CA GLN A 223 -6.37 -21.11 -8.60
C GLN A 223 -5.13 -20.22 -8.35
N PRO A 224 -4.83 -19.84 -7.09
CA PRO A 224 -3.56 -19.19 -6.76
C PRO A 224 -2.35 -19.99 -7.24
N LEU A 225 -1.32 -19.28 -7.70
CA LEU A 225 -0.01 -19.84 -8.04
C LEU A 225 0.93 -19.61 -6.85
N PRO A 226 2.11 -20.27 -6.81
CA PRO A 226 3.11 -20.04 -5.76
C PRO A 226 3.46 -18.55 -5.62
N LEU A 227 3.73 -18.12 -4.39
CA LEU A 227 4.17 -16.75 -4.12
C LEU A 227 5.57 -16.53 -4.69
N PRO A 228 5.84 -15.34 -5.27
CA PRO A 228 7.21 -14.98 -5.65
C PRO A 228 8.09 -14.76 -4.42
N THR A 229 9.40 -14.72 -4.64
CA THR A 229 10.38 -14.29 -3.63
C THR A 229 10.88 -12.89 -3.97
N LEU A 230 10.85 -11.97 -3.00
CA LEU A 230 11.51 -10.67 -3.16
C LEU A 230 13.01 -10.83 -2.92
N THR A 231 13.81 -10.35 -3.86
CA THR A 231 15.26 -10.14 -3.69
C THR A 231 15.53 -8.63 -3.68
N ILE A 232 16.20 -8.17 -2.63
CA ILE A 232 16.73 -6.81 -2.54
C ILE A 232 18.24 -6.89 -2.80
N LYS A 233 18.68 -6.45 -3.99
CA LYS A 233 20.03 -6.65 -4.52
C LYS A 233 21.10 -5.83 -3.81
N ARG A 234 20.70 -4.71 -3.20
CA ARG A 234 21.59 -3.75 -2.56
C ARG A 234 20.98 -3.30 -1.24
N LYS A 235 21.84 -3.11 -0.24
CA LYS A 235 21.50 -2.41 0.98
C LYS A 235 22.06 -0.98 0.91
N PRO A 236 21.27 0.04 0.54
CA PRO A 236 21.68 1.43 0.61
C PRO A 236 21.97 1.90 2.04
N ALA A 237 22.59 3.07 2.16
CA ALA A 237 22.93 3.70 3.43
C ALA A 237 21.69 4.10 4.25
N SER A 238 20.58 4.45 3.59
CA SER A 238 19.32 4.79 4.23
C SER A 238 18.11 4.17 3.53
N LEU A 239 16.93 4.29 4.16
CA LEU A 239 15.64 3.92 3.54
C LEU A 239 15.33 4.74 2.28
N PHE A 240 15.94 5.91 2.12
CA PHE A 240 15.60 6.87 1.08
C PHE A 240 16.50 6.77 -0.15
N ASP A 241 17.55 5.94 -0.11
CA ASP A 241 18.49 5.78 -1.24
C ASP A 241 18.27 4.46 -2.01
N TYR A 242 17.11 3.82 -1.85
CA TYR A 242 16.72 2.69 -2.70
C TYR A 242 16.34 3.18 -4.10
N GLU A 243 16.67 2.37 -5.09
CA GLU A 243 16.37 2.60 -6.49
C GLU A 243 15.53 1.46 -7.05
N PHE A 244 14.82 1.71 -8.15
CA PHE A 244 13.99 0.70 -8.81
C PHE A 244 14.76 -0.61 -9.11
N ALA A 245 16.01 -0.49 -9.53
CA ALA A 245 16.87 -1.62 -9.88
C ALA A 245 17.25 -2.52 -8.70
N ASP A 246 17.08 -2.06 -7.46
CA ASP A 246 17.42 -2.84 -6.27
C ASP A 246 16.42 -3.97 -6.01
N PHE A 247 15.24 -3.95 -6.64
CA PHE A 247 14.15 -4.89 -6.36
C PHE A 247 13.95 -5.87 -7.50
N GLU A 248 13.85 -7.16 -7.16
CA GLU A 248 13.49 -8.21 -8.09
C GLU A 248 12.51 -9.20 -7.47
N PHE A 249 11.42 -9.49 -8.17
CA PHE A 249 10.43 -10.50 -7.78
C PHE A 249 10.72 -11.81 -8.52
N LEU A 250 11.50 -12.67 -7.90
CA LEU A 250 11.86 -13.97 -8.46
C LEU A 250 10.64 -14.88 -8.51
N ASN A 251 10.55 -15.68 -9.58
CA ASN A 251 9.50 -16.69 -9.78
C ASN A 251 8.06 -16.13 -9.77
N TYR A 252 7.86 -14.85 -10.07
CA TYR A 252 6.51 -14.30 -10.17
C TYR A 252 5.78 -14.85 -11.39
N GLN A 253 4.90 -15.81 -11.13
CA GLN A 253 3.94 -16.32 -12.10
C GLN A 253 2.55 -15.78 -11.77
N SER A 254 1.82 -15.37 -12.80
CA SER A 254 0.46 -14.88 -12.65
C SER A 254 -0.43 -15.34 -13.78
N HIS A 255 -1.72 -15.45 -13.48
CA HIS A 255 -2.76 -15.51 -14.50
C HIS A 255 -2.80 -14.19 -15.28
N PRO A 256 -3.37 -14.18 -16.51
CA PRO A 256 -3.49 -12.97 -17.32
C PRO A 256 -4.14 -11.79 -16.58
N SER A 257 -3.84 -10.56 -17.00
CA SER A 257 -4.48 -9.37 -16.43
C SER A 257 -6.00 -9.44 -16.59
N ILE A 258 -6.71 -8.81 -15.65
CA ILE A 258 -8.15 -8.59 -15.73
C ILE A 258 -8.35 -7.08 -15.74
N LYS A 259 -8.83 -6.54 -16.85
CA LYS A 259 -9.07 -5.10 -17.00
C LYS A 259 -10.34 -4.72 -16.26
N ALA A 260 -10.29 -3.62 -15.52
CA ALA A 260 -11.46 -2.99 -14.93
C ALA A 260 -11.29 -1.46 -15.00
N PRO A 261 -12.37 -0.70 -15.25
CA PRO A 261 -12.32 0.76 -15.32
C PRO A 261 -12.08 1.35 -13.93
N ILE A 262 -11.30 2.42 -13.82
CA ILE A 262 -11.17 3.18 -12.57
C ILE A 262 -12.48 3.95 -12.34
N ALA A 263 -12.95 3.98 -11.10
CA ALA A 263 -14.05 4.84 -10.70
C ALA A 263 -13.48 6.17 -10.20
N VAL A 264 -13.80 7.26 -10.90
CA VAL A 264 -13.34 8.64 -10.62
C VAL A 264 -14.43 9.47 -9.98
#